data_AF-A0A356DVA4-F1
#
_entry.id   AF-A0A356DVA4-F1
#
_cell.length_a   1.000
_cell.length_b   1.000
_cell.length_c   1.000
_cell.angle_alpha   90.00
_cell.angle_beta   90.00
_cell.angle_gamma   90.00
#
_symmetry.space_group_name_H-M   'P 1'
#
loop_
_entity.id
_entity.type
_entity.pdbx_description
1 polymer ?
#
loop_
_entity_poly.entity_id
_entity_poly.type
_entity_poly.pdbx_seq_one_letter_code
_entity_poly.pdbx_strand_id
1 'polypeptide(L)'
;MKRKLFSLLAIIMIAAMVLSACATPAQETEVPVVEPEVPVEPEAPVEPEAPAEPEAPAEPETPAEPASIWADVTPAKNITFWHQHTGEDREAAMAKIVNDFNATNEYGITLTAEYAGGYGDIYTKMLALLNTPDVPDVVVGYQNQIATYQLADSI
;
A
#
# COMPACT_ATOMS: atom_id res chain seq x y z
N MET A 1 -19.06 39.12 -22.95
CA MET A 1 -18.52 38.35 -24.09
C MET A 1 -17.44 37.32 -23.69
N LYS A 2 -16.48 37.66 -22.82
CA LYS A 2 -15.39 36.74 -22.40
C LYS A 2 -15.84 35.45 -21.69
N ARG A 3 -16.88 35.49 -20.83
CA ARG A 3 -17.44 34.30 -20.15
C ARG A 3 -18.12 33.29 -21.10
N LYS A 4 -18.87 33.78 -22.08
CA LYS A 4 -19.51 32.91 -23.10
C LYS A 4 -18.49 32.33 -24.08
N LEU A 5 -17.44 33.09 -24.40
CA LEU A 5 -16.30 32.62 -25.19
C LEU A 5 -15.50 31.53 -24.47
N PHE A 6 -15.31 31.65 -23.15
CA PHE A 6 -14.64 30.63 -22.33
C PHE A 6 -15.45 29.34 -22.22
N SER A 7 -16.78 29.42 -22.06
CA SER A 7 -17.64 28.22 -22.09
C SER A 7 -17.66 27.55 -23.46
N LEU A 8 -17.65 28.33 -24.56
CA LEU A 8 -17.60 27.76 -25.90
C LEU A 8 -16.27 27.02 -26.15
N LEU A 9 -15.16 27.59 -25.68
CA LEU A 9 -13.82 27.00 -25.80
C LEU A 9 -13.68 25.70 -24.98
N ALA A 10 -14.29 25.65 -23.79
CA ALA A 10 -14.30 24.45 -22.95
C ALA A 10 -15.11 23.30 -23.56
N ILE A 11 -16.24 23.59 -24.22
CA ILE A 11 -17.08 22.58 -24.89
C ILE A 11 -16.38 22.02 -26.14
N ILE A 12 -15.66 22.86 -26.90
CA ILE A 12 -14.87 22.43 -28.07
C ILE A 12 -13.71 21.50 -27.67
N MET A 13 -13.05 21.77 -26.54
CA MET A 13 -11.95 20.93 -26.04
C MET A 13 -12.40 19.53 -25.59
N ILE A 14 -13.62 19.40 -25.04
CA ILE A 14 -14.16 18.11 -24.62
C ILE A 14 -14.63 17.29 -25.84
N ALA A 15 -15.16 17.95 -26.87
CA ALA A 15 -15.59 17.29 -28.11
C ALA A 15 -14.42 16.73 -28.95
N ALA A 16 -13.20 17.27 -28.78
CA ALA A 16 -12.01 16.84 -29.51
C ALA A 16 -11.42 15.50 -29.02
N MET A 17 -11.81 15.01 -27.84
CA MET A 17 -11.21 13.80 -27.23
C MET A 17 -11.93 12.47 -27.61
N VAL A 18 -12.96 12.51 -28.46
CA VAL A 18 -13.85 11.36 -28.70
C VAL A 18 -13.70 10.70 -30.09
N LEU A 19 -12.68 11.07 -30.89
CA LEU A 19 -12.54 10.60 -32.29
C LEU A 19 -11.27 9.79 -32.64
N SER A 20 -10.62 9.11 -31.67
CA SER A 20 -9.38 8.33 -31.94
C SER A 20 -9.50 6.82 -31.70
N ALA A 21 -10.59 6.20 -32.16
CA ALA A 21 -10.71 4.73 -32.18
C ALA A 21 -11.20 4.21 -33.53
N CYS A 22 -10.29 4.21 -34.50
CA CYS A 22 -10.30 3.40 -35.72
C CYS A 22 -8.87 2.87 -35.88
N ALA A 23 -8.53 1.75 -36.49
CA ALA A 23 -9.19 0.54 -36.97
C ALA A 23 -8.02 -0.39 -37.38
N THR A 24 -8.25 -1.70 -37.41
CA THR A 24 -7.34 -2.80 -37.80
C THR A 24 -6.60 -2.61 -39.14
N PRO A 25 -5.47 -3.32 -39.33
CA PRO A 25 -5.33 -4.07 -40.59
C PRO A 25 -4.89 -5.53 -40.39
N ALA A 26 -5.46 -6.37 -41.26
CA ALA A 26 -5.13 -7.76 -41.50
C ALA A 26 -3.88 -7.90 -42.38
N GLN A 27 -3.20 -9.05 -42.33
CA GLN A 27 -2.42 -9.51 -43.46
C GLN A 27 -2.42 -11.04 -43.57
N GLU A 28 -2.80 -11.48 -44.78
CA GLU A 28 -2.85 -12.84 -45.28
C GLU A 28 -1.44 -13.39 -45.58
N THR A 29 -1.27 -14.72 -45.57
CA THR A 29 -0.23 -15.38 -46.37
C THR A 29 -0.71 -16.77 -46.79
N GLU A 30 -0.54 -17.05 -48.09
CA GLU A 30 -1.01 -18.16 -48.89
C GLU A 30 -0.29 -19.51 -48.64
N VAL A 31 -1.11 -20.59 -48.70
CA VAL A 31 -1.00 -21.94 -49.30
C VAL A 31 0.34 -22.41 -49.93
N PRO A 32 0.69 -23.73 -49.96
CA PRO A 32 -0.16 -24.74 -50.62
C PRO A 32 -0.19 -26.21 -50.14
N VAL A 33 -1.32 -26.82 -50.54
CA VAL A 33 -1.77 -28.21 -50.73
C VAL A 33 -0.72 -29.29 -51.01
N VAL A 34 -0.88 -30.46 -50.35
CA VAL A 34 -0.64 -31.79 -50.94
C VAL A 34 -1.68 -32.77 -50.37
N GLU A 35 -2.32 -33.54 -51.25
CA GLU A 35 -3.36 -34.58 -51.00
C GLU A 35 -2.79 -35.97 -51.43
N PRO A 36 -3.46 -37.11 -51.22
CA PRO A 36 -3.20 -38.07 -50.15
C PRO A 36 -2.73 -39.46 -50.66
N GLU A 37 -2.25 -40.33 -49.76
CA GLU A 37 -2.15 -41.78 -50.02
C GLU A 37 -2.83 -42.65 -48.95
N VAL A 38 -3.30 -43.81 -49.41
CA VAL A 38 -4.37 -44.69 -48.92
C VAL A 38 -3.83 -45.70 -47.86
N PRO A 39 -4.66 -46.23 -46.94
CA PRO A 39 -4.21 -46.79 -45.66
C PRO A 39 -3.86 -48.27 -45.71
N VAL A 40 -3.07 -48.73 -44.73
CA VAL A 40 -2.79 -50.15 -44.46
C VAL A 40 -3.29 -50.50 -43.05
N GLU A 41 -3.99 -51.63 -42.94
CA GLU A 41 -4.72 -52.16 -41.77
C GLU A 41 -3.88 -52.25 -40.47
N PRO A 42 -4.48 -51.99 -39.29
CA PRO A 42 -3.90 -52.38 -38.01
C PRO A 42 -4.35 -53.79 -37.57
N GLU A 43 -3.40 -54.58 -37.09
CA GLU A 43 -3.64 -55.86 -36.43
C GLU A 43 -4.34 -55.70 -35.07
N ALA A 44 -4.98 -56.79 -34.63
CA ALA A 44 -5.86 -56.86 -33.46
C ALA A 44 -5.16 -56.48 -32.13
N PRO A 45 -5.86 -55.84 -31.17
CA PRO A 45 -5.28 -55.46 -29.89
C PRO A 45 -5.04 -56.66 -28.97
N VAL A 46 -3.90 -56.68 -28.29
CA VAL A 46 -3.60 -57.59 -27.18
C VAL A 46 -4.20 -56.99 -25.89
N GLU A 47 -4.95 -57.78 -25.12
CA GLU A 47 -5.57 -57.33 -23.86
C GLU A 47 -4.53 -56.88 -22.82
N PRO A 48 -4.67 -55.69 -22.21
CA PRO A 48 -3.77 -55.23 -21.15
C PRO A 48 -4.18 -55.82 -19.78
N GLU A 49 -3.17 -56.24 -19.02
CA GLU A 49 -3.35 -56.72 -17.64
C GLU A 49 -3.86 -55.62 -16.69
N ALA A 50 -4.62 -56.05 -15.67
CA ALA A 50 -5.30 -55.17 -14.72
C ALA A 50 -4.31 -54.29 -13.91
N PRO A 51 -4.57 -52.97 -13.74
CA PRO A 51 -3.68 -52.08 -12.99
C PRO A 51 -3.69 -52.37 -11.49
N ALA A 52 -2.52 -52.24 -10.85
CA ALA A 52 -2.39 -52.26 -9.39
C ALA A 52 -3.16 -51.10 -8.73
N GLU A 53 -3.77 -51.36 -7.57
CA GLU A 53 -4.51 -50.35 -6.81
C GLU A 53 -3.61 -49.17 -6.40
N PRO A 54 -4.08 -47.92 -6.53
CA PRO A 54 -3.30 -46.74 -6.19
C PRO A 54 -3.24 -46.51 -4.67
N GLU A 55 -2.05 -46.16 -4.17
CA GLU A 55 -1.87 -45.71 -2.79
C GLU A 55 -2.60 -44.38 -2.54
N ALA A 56 -3.11 -44.22 -1.31
CA ALA A 56 -3.88 -43.05 -0.90
C ALA A 56 -3.04 -41.76 -1.00
N PRO A 57 -3.62 -40.63 -1.47
CA PRO A 57 -2.90 -39.36 -1.59
C PRO A 57 -2.43 -38.83 -0.23
N ALA A 58 -1.19 -38.32 -0.18
CA ALA A 58 -0.69 -37.58 0.97
C ALA A 58 -1.54 -36.33 1.23
N GLU A 59 -1.82 -36.04 2.51
CA GLU A 59 -2.57 -34.85 2.90
C GLU A 59 -1.82 -33.56 2.49
N PRO A 60 -2.54 -32.52 2.04
CA PRO A 60 -1.93 -31.28 1.61
C PRO A 60 -1.31 -30.53 2.79
N GLU A 61 -0.03 -30.19 2.66
CA GLU A 61 0.70 -29.32 3.58
C GLU A 61 0.04 -27.93 3.64
N THR A 62 -0.24 -27.43 4.85
CA THR A 62 -0.79 -26.10 5.08
C THR A 62 0.19 -25.03 4.59
N PRO A 63 -0.23 -24.06 3.75
CA PRO A 63 0.65 -23.00 3.29
C PRO A 63 1.20 -22.16 4.46
N ALA A 64 2.50 -21.89 4.45
CA ALA A 64 3.15 -21.00 5.41
C ALA A 64 2.60 -19.56 5.26
N GLU A 65 2.33 -18.88 6.38
CA GLU A 65 1.90 -17.49 6.38
C GLU A 65 3.00 -16.55 5.84
N PRO A 66 2.62 -15.48 5.11
CA PRO A 66 3.59 -14.53 4.58
C PRO A 66 4.32 -13.79 5.72
N ALA A 67 5.64 -13.62 5.57
CA ALA A 67 6.47 -12.90 6.54
C ALA A 67 6.07 -11.41 6.65
N SER A 68 6.05 -10.89 7.88
CA SER A 68 5.78 -9.48 8.17
C SER A 68 6.91 -8.58 7.65
N ILE A 69 6.58 -7.44 7.04
CA ILE A 69 7.55 -6.39 6.65
C ILE A 69 8.27 -5.77 7.87
N TRP A 70 7.78 -6.06 9.09
CA TRP A 70 8.35 -5.58 10.35
C TRP A 70 9.20 -6.64 11.07
N ALA A 71 9.47 -7.79 10.44
CA ALA A 71 10.16 -8.91 11.08
C ALA A 71 11.54 -8.54 11.65
N ASP A 72 12.26 -7.63 10.99
CA ASP A 72 13.59 -7.17 11.40
C ASP A 72 13.57 -5.87 12.21
N VAL A 73 12.40 -5.31 12.49
CA VAL A 73 12.26 -4.06 13.25
C VAL A 73 12.17 -4.38 14.73
N THR A 74 13.13 -3.89 15.51
CA THR A 74 13.04 -3.92 16.97
C THR A 74 12.11 -2.81 17.43
N PRO A 75 10.97 -3.11 18.09
CA PRO A 75 10.05 -2.07 18.55
C PRO A 75 10.70 -1.16 19.59
N ALA A 76 10.43 0.15 19.49
CA ALA A 76 10.78 1.11 20.53
C ALA A 76 10.13 0.70 21.86
N LYS A 77 10.80 0.94 22.99
CA LYS A 77 10.25 0.63 24.32
C LYS A 77 9.63 1.83 25.01
N ASN A 78 10.14 3.02 24.73
CA ASN A 78 9.61 4.27 25.24
C ASN A 78 9.42 5.20 24.04
N ILE A 79 8.24 5.80 23.94
CA ILE A 79 7.87 6.74 22.89
C ILE A 79 7.39 8.01 23.56
N THR A 80 7.98 9.14 23.18
CA THR A 80 7.52 10.47 23.59
C THR A 80 6.71 11.09 22.47
N PHE A 81 5.49 11.52 22.79
CA PHE A 81 4.58 12.18 21.86
C PHE A 81 4.31 13.62 22.28
N TRP A 82 4.69 14.59 21.46
CA TRP A 82 4.36 16.00 21.69
C TRP A 82 3.05 16.41 21.03
N HIS A 83 2.14 16.95 21.84
CA HIS A 83 0.83 17.41 21.40
C HIS A 83 0.48 18.83 21.89
N GLN A 84 -0.52 19.42 21.24
CA GLN A 84 -1.09 20.74 21.58
C GLN A 84 -2.44 20.67 22.30
N HIS A 85 -2.98 19.48 22.50
CA HIS A 85 -4.24 19.29 23.20
C HIS A 85 -4.14 19.77 24.65
N THR A 86 -4.96 20.76 24.99
CA THR A 86 -5.09 21.31 26.34
C THR A 86 -6.55 21.52 26.70
N GLY A 87 -6.83 21.66 27.99
CA GLY A 87 -8.16 21.80 28.56
C GLY A 87 -8.74 20.45 28.97
N GLU A 88 -9.66 20.47 29.94
CA GLU A 88 -10.15 19.30 30.66
C GLU A 88 -10.56 18.13 29.75
N ASP A 89 -11.51 18.36 28.83
CA ASP A 89 -12.03 17.29 27.97
C ASP A 89 -10.97 16.69 27.03
N ARG A 90 -10.09 17.54 26.48
CA ARG A 90 -9.08 17.11 25.51
C ARG A 90 -7.91 16.39 26.18
N GLU A 91 -7.49 16.87 27.35
CA GLU A 91 -6.47 16.22 28.16
C GLU A 91 -6.97 14.87 28.70
N ALA A 92 -8.23 14.81 29.13
CA ALA A 92 -8.86 13.54 29.54
C ALA A 92 -8.94 12.54 28.38
N ALA A 93 -9.31 12.99 27.18
CA ALA A 93 -9.31 12.14 25.99
C ALA A 93 -7.91 11.66 25.62
N MET A 94 -6.90 12.54 25.66
CA MET A 94 -5.50 12.17 25.42
C MET A 94 -5.01 11.14 26.44
N ALA A 95 -5.28 11.37 27.72
CA ALA A 95 -4.93 10.44 28.79
C ALA A 95 -5.58 9.07 28.58
N LYS A 96 -6.85 9.03 28.17
CA LYS A 96 -7.54 7.77 27.85
C LYS A 96 -6.84 7.03 26.71
N ILE A 97 -6.52 7.70 25.61
CA ILE A 97 -5.84 7.09 24.45
C ILE A 97 -4.49 6.50 24.88
N VAL A 98 -3.70 7.27 25.62
CA VAL A 98 -2.37 6.85 26.10
C VAL A 98 -2.47 5.68 27.07
N ASN A 99 -3.39 5.74 28.02
CA ASN A 99 -3.58 4.68 29.01
C ASN A 99 -4.06 3.38 28.36
N ASP A 100 -5.01 3.46 27.44
CA ASP A 100 -5.51 2.28 26.71
C ASP A 100 -4.39 1.65 25.89
N PHE A 101 -3.60 2.46 25.16
CA PHE A 101 -2.45 1.96 24.41
C PHE A 101 -1.42 1.29 25.33
N ASN A 102 -1.01 1.96 26.42
CA ASN A 102 -0.03 1.42 27.36
C ASN A 102 -0.50 0.14 28.06
N ALA A 103 -1.81 0.00 28.31
CA ALA A 103 -2.38 -1.17 28.96
C ALA A 103 -2.56 -2.37 28.01
N THR A 104 -2.73 -2.12 26.71
CA THR A 104 -3.17 -3.16 25.76
C THR A 104 -2.15 -3.53 24.69
N ASN A 105 -1.11 -2.71 24.47
CA ASN A 105 -0.15 -3.03 23.43
C ASN A 105 0.68 -4.29 23.79
N GLU A 106 0.75 -5.24 22.87
CA GLU A 106 1.44 -6.52 23.05
C GLU A 106 2.97 -6.41 22.94
N TYR A 107 3.46 -5.23 22.53
CA TYR A 107 4.86 -4.98 22.20
C TYR A 107 5.69 -4.44 23.38
N GLY A 108 5.05 -4.19 24.52
CA GLY A 108 5.69 -3.64 25.72
C GLY A 108 6.23 -2.23 25.52
N ILE A 109 5.49 -1.42 24.77
CA ILE A 109 5.78 -0.01 24.48
C ILE A 109 5.15 0.84 25.59
N THR A 110 5.89 1.81 26.08
CA THR A 110 5.39 2.88 26.95
C THR A 110 5.32 4.17 26.16
N LEU A 111 4.11 4.68 25.95
CA LEU A 111 3.85 5.98 25.35
C LEU A 111 3.69 7.04 26.45
N THR A 112 4.47 8.11 26.35
CA THR A 112 4.35 9.32 27.17
C THR A 112 3.90 10.46 26.28
N ALA A 113 2.68 10.96 26.50
CA ALA A 113 2.19 12.15 25.79
C ALA A 113 2.47 13.40 26.62
N GLU A 114 3.08 14.40 25.98
CA GLU A 114 3.47 15.67 26.61
C GLU A 114 2.76 16.83 25.91
N TYR A 115 2.12 17.69 26.71
CA TYR A 115 1.66 18.97 26.23
C TYR A 115 2.86 19.88 25.98
N ALA A 116 3.13 20.17 24.71
CA ALA A 116 4.29 20.92 24.24
C ALA A 116 3.96 22.35 23.79
N GLY A 117 2.78 22.87 24.16
CA GLY A 117 2.28 24.19 23.76
C GLY A 117 1.40 24.15 22.51
N GLY A 118 1.06 25.32 21.95
CA GLY A 118 0.31 25.39 20.71
C GLY A 118 1.15 24.95 19.50
N TYR A 119 0.52 24.78 18.33
CA TYR A 119 1.24 24.40 17.09
C TYR A 119 2.44 25.32 16.76
N GLY A 120 2.35 26.62 17.07
CA GLY A 120 3.46 27.56 16.86
C GLY A 120 4.61 27.35 17.85
N ASP A 121 4.29 27.02 19.09
CA ASP A 121 5.27 26.74 20.15
C ASP A 121 6.00 25.42 19.86
N ILE A 122 5.24 24.37 19.52
CA ILE A 122 5.78 23.07 19.10
C ILE A 122 6.71 23.27 17.89
N TYR A 123 6.28 24.04 16.90
CA TYR A 123 7.11 24.30 15.73
C TYR A 123 8.43 24.96 16.08
N THR A 124 8.37 26.01 16.90
CA THR A 124 9.56 26.73 17.37
C THR A 124 10.48 25.84 18.19
N LYS A 125 9.92 24.99 19.06
CA LYS A 125 10.67 24.03 19.87
C LYS A 125 11.37 22.98 19.01
N MET A 126 10.66 22.40 18.04
CA MET A 126 11.25 21.46 17.08
C MET A 126 12.41 22.09 16.31
N LEU A 127 12.24 23.32 15.79
CA LEU A 127 13.31 24.02 15.06
C LEU A 127 14.60 24.16 15.86
N ALA A 128 14.51 24.31 17.18
CA ALA A 128 15.68 24.42 18.06
C ALA A 128 16.39 23.08 18.33
N LEU A 129 15.70 21.96 18.12
CA LEU A 129 16.17 20.60 18.42
C LEU A 129 16.36 19.73 17.17
N LEU A 130 16.10 20.28 15.97
CA LEU A 130 16.28 19.55 14.71
C LEU A 130 17.65 18.87 14.68
N ASN A 131 17.66 17.59 14.30
CA ASN A 131 18.85 16.77 14.17
C ASN A 131 19.62 16.54 15.49
N THR A 132 18.99 16.76 16.65
CA THR A 132 19.49 16.31 17.95
C THR A 132 18.67 15.12 18.45
N PRO A 133 19.20 14.29 19.36
CA PRO A 133 18.45 13.20 19.97
C PRO A 133 17.33 13.67 20.92
N ASP A 134 17.16 14.98 21.13
CA ASP A 134 16.19 15.55 22.06
C ASP A 134 14.81 15.80 21.42
N VAL A 135 14.65 15.51 20.12
CA VAL A 135 13.34 15.53 19.46
C VAL A 135 12.44 14.42 20.02
N PRO A 136 11.11 14.61 20.04
CA PRO A 136 10.19 13.54 20.40
C PRO A 136 10.16 12.48 19.29
N ASP A 137 9.81 11.25 19.67
CA ASP A 137 9.59 10.16 18.71
C ASP A 137 8.37 10.40 17.81
N VAL A 138 7.35 11.10 18.34
CA VAL A 138 6.15 11.49 17.60
C VAL A 138 5.84 12.95 17.89
N VAL A 139 5.55 13.73 16.85
CA VAL A 139 5.19 15.14 17.00
C VAL A 139 3.99 15.49 16.13
N VAL A 140 3.06 16.25 16.71
CA VAL A 140 1.95 16.83 15.95
C VAL A 140 2.39 18.10 15.23
N GLY A 141 1.97 18.29 13.98
CA GLY A 141 2.29 19.49 13.21
C GLY A 141 1.37 19.67 12.02
N TYR A 142 1.27 20.90 11.53
CA TYR A 142 0.64 21.15 10.23
C TYR A 142 1.51 20.62 9.09
N GLN A 143 0.89 20.28 7.96
CA GLN A 143 1.58 19.72 6.80
C GLN A 143 2.78 20.57 6.34
N ASN A 144 2.64 21.90 6.36
CA ASN A 144 3.72 22.81 6.00
C ASN A 144 4.87 22.84 7.01
N GLN A 145 4.60 22.57 8.29
CA GLN A 145 5.62 22.48 9.34
C GLN A 145 6.38 21.16 9.25
N ILE A 146 5.66 20.05 9.05
CA ILE A 146 6.25 18.72 8.86
C ILE A 146 7.13 18.68 7.60
N ALA A 147 6.70 19.33 6.51
CA ALA A 147 7.51 19.44 5.30
C ALA A 147 8.87 20.13 5.57
N THR A 148 8.93 21.14 6.44
CA THR A 148 10.20 21.77 6.84
C THR A 148 11.13 20.76 7.51
N TYR A 149 10.61 19.91 8.39
CA TYR A 149 11.42 18.91 9.10
C TYR A 149 11.93 17.82 8.16
N GLN A 150 11.07 17.36 7.25
CA GLN A 150 11.44 16.37 6.25
C GLN A 150 12.53 16.91 5.31
N LEU A 151 12.43 18.16 4.86
CA LEU A 151 13.47 18.80 4.05
C LEU A 151 14.79 19.02 4.78
N ALA A 152 14.76 18.99 6.12
CA ALA A 152 15.93 19.10 6.97
C ALA A 152 16.50 17.72 7.39
N ASP A 153 15.98 16.62 6.82
CA ASP A 153 16.33 15.23 7.15
C ASP A 153 16.25 14.93 8.66
N SER A 154 15.25 15.52 9.33
CA SER A 154 15.13 15.55 10.79
C SER A 154 13.97 14.75 11.37
N ILE A 155 13.18 14.10 10.50
CA ILE A 155 12.09 13.16 10.80
C ILE A 155 12.04 12.05 9.74
#